data_AF-A0A7X8WGC5-F1
#
_entry.id   AF-A0A7X8WGC5-F1
#
_cell.length_a   1.000
_cell.length_b   1.000
_cell.length_c   1.000
_cell.angle_alpha   90.00
_cell.angle_beta   90.00
_cell.angle_gamma   90.00
#
_symmetry.space_group_name_H-M   'P 1'
#
loop_
_entity.id
_entity.type
_entity.pdbx_description
1 polymer ?
#
loop_
_entity_poly.entity_id
_entity_poly.type
_entity_poly.pdbx_seq_one_letter_code
_entity_poly.pdbx_strand_id
1 'polypeptide(L)' 'MVKEYTMVYLNKGFKLSREKDLEQAQTIINEYVAKGWQLQQVVSPSDVSGVLVGVFYKEH' A
#
# COMPACT_ATOMS: atom_id res chain seq x y z
N MET A 1 9.51 -7.02 -21.74
CA MET A 1 8.42 -6.95 -20.74
C MET A 1 8.43 -5.54 -20.19
N VAL A 2 7.31 -4.83 -20.29
CA VAL A 2 7.20 -3.45 -19.78
C VAL A 2 6.55 -3.53 -18.40
N LYS A 3 7.19 -2.91 -17.40
CA LYS A 3 6.64 -2.83 -16.03
C LYS A 3 5.85 -1.53 -15.87
N GLU A 4 4.59 -1.66 -15.53
CA GLU A 4 3.74 -0.54 -15.12
C GLU A 4 3.81 -0.39 -13.60
N TYR A 5 3.91 0.84 -13.09
CA TYR A 5 4.05 1.11 -11.65
C TYR A 5 2.91 2.01 -11.16
N THR A 6 2.46 1.77 -9.92
CA THR A 6 1.49 2.63 -9.24
C THR A 6 1.78 2.76 -7.75
N MET A 7 1.35 3.87 -7.16
CA MET A 7 1.51 4.17 -5.73
C MET A 7 0.14 4.35 -5.09
N VAL A 8 -0.10 3.69 -3.95
CA VAL A 8 -1.41 3.63 -3.31
C VAL A 8 -1.27 3.87 -1.82
N TYR A 9 -2.10 4.76 -1.26
CA TYR A 9 -2.19 4.90 0.19
C TYR A 9 -2.80 3.64 0.82
N LEU A 10 -2.06 3.02 1.74
CA LEU A 10 -2.47 1.80 2.45
C LEU A 10 -3.25 2.10 3.72
N ASN A 11 -3.15 3.32 4.24
CA ASN A 11 -4.01 3.84 5.28
C ASN A 11 -4.31 5.33 5.02
N LYS A 12 -5.44 5.81 5.55
CA LYS A 12 -5.77 7.23 5.56
C LYS A 12 -5.32 7.78 6.92
N GLY A 13 -4.36 8.69 6.91
CA GLY A 13 -3.58 9.12 8.09
C GLY A 13 -4.38 9.51 9.33
N PHE A 14 -3.69 9.44 10.48
CA PHE A 14 -4.15 9.68 11.85
C PHE A 14 -5.36 8.84 12.29
N LYS A 15 -5.15 7.54 12.49
CA LYS A 15 -6.03 6.73 13.34
C LYS A 15 -5.32 6.29 14.61
N LEU A 16 -6.08 6.29 15.70
CA LEU A 16 -5.61 6.05 17.07
C LEU A 16 -5.13 4.61 17.34
N SER A 17 -5.21 3.68 16.37
CA SER A 17 -4.81 2.27 16.56
C SER A 17 -4.04 1.72 15.37
N ARG A 18 -2.83 1.23 15.67
CA ARG A 18 -1.91 0.57 14.73
C ARG A 18 -2.51 -0.71 14.12
N GLU A 19 -3.35 -1.43 14.86
CA GLU A 19 -3.99 -2.65 14.35
C GLU A 19 -4.95 -2.33 13.20
N LYS A 20 -5.77 -1.28 13.34
CA LYS A 20 -6.70 -0.85 12.29
C LYS A 20 -5.97 -0.38 11.02
N ASP A 21 -4.81 0.24 11.18
CA ASP A 21 -3.99 0.65 10.05
C ASP A 21 -3.40 -0.56 9.32
N LEU A 22 -2.98 -1.60 10.05
CA LEU A 22 -2.49 -2.85 9.46
C LEU A 22 -3.62 -3.61 8.74
N GLU A 23 -4.81 -3.71 9.32
CA GLU A 23 -5.98 -4.31 8.67
C GLU A 23 -6.37 -3.58 7.38
N GLN A 24 -6.35 -2.25 7.41
CA GLN A 24 -6.65 -1.43 6.23
C GLN A 24 -5.57 -1.63 5.15
N ALA A 25 -4.31 -1.63 5.53
CA ALA A 25 -3.19 -1.85 4.62
C ALA A 25 -3.29 -3.24 3.97
N GLN A 26 -3.56 -4.29 4.75
CA GLN A 26 -3.73 -5.65 4.25
C GLN A 26 -4.90 -5.75 3.27
N THR A 27 -6.03 -5.11 3.58
CA THR A 27 -7.20 -5.06 2.69
C THR A 27 -6.85 -4.46 1.33
N ILE A 28 -6.21 -3.28 1.33
CA ILE A 28 -5.85 -2.58 0.10
C ILE A 28 -4.79 -3.36 -0.71
N ILE A 29 -3.79 -3.93 -0.04
CA ILE A 29 -2.78 -4.78 -0.70
C ILE A 29 -3.46 -5.97 -1.39
N ASN A 30 -4.34 -6.68 -0.70
CA ASN A 30 -5.04 -7.84 -1.25
C ASN A 30 -5.92 -7.47 -2.45
N GLU A 31 -6.59 -6.31 -2.41
CA GLU A 31 -7.37 -5.82 -3.55
C GLU A 31 -6.51 -5.60 -4.80
N TYR A 32 -5.31 -5.05 -4.66
CA TYR A 32 -4.40 -4.81 -5.78
C TYR A 32 -3.78 -6.12 -6.29
N VAL A 33 -3.41 -7.02 -5.38
CA VAL A 33 -2.94 -8.37 -5.74
C VAL A 33 -3.99 -9.14 -6.53
N ALA A 34 -5.27 -9.07 -6.13
CA ALA A 34 -6.37 -9.68 -6.86
C ALA A 34 -6.58 -9.09 -8.27
N LYS A 35 -6.17 -7.83 -8.50
CA LYS A 35 -6.17 -7.16 -9.82
C LYS A 35 -4.92 -7.49 -10.67
N GLY A 36 -4.05 -8.37 -10.18
CA GLY A 36 -2.83 -8.81 -10.84
C GLY A 36 -1.65 -7.85 -10.67
N TRP A 37 -1.69 -6.97 -9.68
CA TRP A 37 -0.52 -6.17 -9.29
C TRP A 37 0.35 -6.94 -8.30
N GLN A 38 1.64 -6.64 -8.27
CA GLN A 38 2.61 -7.18 -7.33
C GLN A 38 3.10 -6.06 -6.42
N LEU A 39 3.00 -6.27 -5.10
CA LEU A 39 3.53 -5.34 -4.12
C LEU A 39 5.06 -5.39 -4.15
N GLN A 40 5.70 -4.27 -4.43
CA GLN A 40 7.15 -4.15 -4.44
C GLN A 40 7.69 -3.66 -3.10
N GLN A 41 7.07 -2.62 -2.55
CA GLN A 41 7.56 -1.96 -1.35
C GLN A 41 6.42 -1.27 -0.62
N VAL A 42 6.53 -1.21 0.71
CA VAL A 42 5.76 -0.29 1.54
C VAL A 42 6.70 0.81 2.04
N VAL A 43 6.31 2.06 1.82
CA VAL A 43 7.04 3.27 2.23
C VAL A 43 6.21 4.05 3.24
N SER A 44 6.89 4.55 4.28
CA SER A 44 6.35 5.51 5.24
C SER A 44 6.93 6.89 4.89
N PRO A 45 6.16 7.80 4.27
CA PRO A 45 6.68 9.10 3.87
C PRO A 45 6.89 10.05 5.06
N SER A 46 6.32 9.76 6.23
CA SER A 46 6.71 10.41 7.48
C SER A 46 6.40 9.52 8.68
N ASP A 47 7.37 9.41 9.59
CA ASP A 47 7.19 8.69 10.87
C ASP A 47 6.16 9.38 11.78
N VAL A 48 5.91 10.67 11.55
CA VAL A 48 5.03 11.51 12.38
C VAL A 48 3.54 11.29 12.06
N SER A 49 3.20 11.05 10.78
CA SER A 49 1.80 10.91 10.34
C SER A 49 1.30 9.45 10.32
N GLY A 50 2.21 8.48 10.47
CA GLY A 50 1.90 7.05 10.40
C GLY A 50 1.32 6.61 9.05
N VAL A 51 1.53 7.39 7.98
CA VAL A 51 0.98 7.09 6.66
C VAL A 51 1.82 6.00 6.01
N LEU A 52 1.17 5.06 5.36
CA LEU A 52 1.77 3.97 4.61
C LEU A 52 1.35 4.10 3.15
N VAL A 53 2.32 3.98 2.26
CA VAL A 53 2.11 3.96 0.80
C VAL A 53 2.70 2.67 0.25
N GLY A 54 1.91 1.93 -0.53
CA GLY A 54 2.34 0.74 -1.24
C GLY A 54 2.74 1.09 -2.66
N VAL A 55 3.94 0.67 -3.07
CA VAL A 55 4.41 0.70 -4.45
C VAL A 55 4.11 -0.65 -5.07
N PHE A 56 3.34 -0.66 -6.15
CA PHE A 56 2.97 -1.86 -6.88
C PHE A 56 3.48 -1.80 -8.31
N TYR A 57 3.73 -2.97 -8.91
CA TYR A 57 3.98 -3.09 -10.34
C TYR A 57 3.13 -4.18 -11.00
N LYS A 58 2.97 -4.10 -12.31
CA LYS A 58 2.34 -5.13 -13.13
C LYS A 58 3.17 -5.36 -14.39
N GLU A 59 3.38 -6.62 -14.75
CA GLU A 59 4.10 -7.00 -15.96
C GLU A 59 3.12 -7.21 -17.11
N HIS A 60 3.45 -6.65 -18.28
CA HIS A 60 2.78 -6.85 -19.56
C HIS A 60 3.68 -7.61 -20.53
#